data_AF-A0A4Q1DA25-F1
#
_entry.id   AF-A0A4Q1DA25-F1
#
_cell.length_a   1.000
_cell.length_b   1.000
_cell.length_c   1.000
_cell.angle_alpha   90.00
_cell.angle_beta   90.00
_cell.angle_gamma   90.00
#
_symmetry.space_group_name_H-M   'P 1'
#
loop_
_entity.id
_entity.type
_entity.pdbx_description
1 polymer ?
#
loop_
_entity_poly.entity_id
_entity_poly.type
_entity_poly.pdbx_seq_one_letter_code
_entity_poly.pdbx_strand_id
1 'polypeptide(L)'
;MRKYLVLFAGPIGLVVSVVMACSKGGNITATAPSVPEVVAPQLTADSIAAVTINTASFYGTITGSGNAQVSERGVYWGKTANPATNKTPATSYKTNGSFVVDLKDLEPNTTYFVRAFATNSAGTSYAPDKQFTTGTVPQPELFTDTLFATGAYTAFVAGKMLNAKGVNFKEIGICIGKDPGPSVAGTHVKAASANEQNLFLRINDLEPATSYYIRTYATDVYGTTTYGANVKLATIAKGNVSYTLAQNANPSDEEKAAYVRIKKAFDEAVDYYNKYTSITKSLYVTYNTGVATADASISGSIRVGPQQGYQRTGTALHEMAHAVGVGQHSFWTGNLIAGGIYQGIYANKMLRFMTRNPSEALKGDNLHFWPYGINGASEDTGDEMLYITNVLIMQGMKKDGLPSSN
;
A
#
# COMPACT_ATOMS: atom_id res chain seq x y z
N MET A 1 -46.28 49.07 57.00
CA MET A 1 -46.77 50.20 57.83
C MET A 1 -46.24 50.05 59.24
N ARG A 2 -46.17 51.18 59.94
CA ARG A 2 -45.47 51.52 61.20
C ARG A 2 -46.00 50.83 62.49
N LYS A 3 -45.04 50.55 63.42
CA LYS A 3 -44.99 50.81 64.89
C LYS A 3 -46.02 50.09 65.82
N TYR A 4 -45.87 49.87 67.14
CA TYR A 4 -45.16 50.44 68.31
C TYR A 4 -44.97 49.33 69.40
N LEU A 5 -43.87 49.28 70.18
CA LEU A 5 -43.60 49.83 71.54
C LEU A 5 -44.55 49.41 72.68
N VAL A 6 -44.01 48.80 73.76
CA VAL A 6 -44.47 48.99 75.15
C VAL A 6 -43.28 48.94 76.13
N LEU A 7 -43.19 49.95 77.00
CA LEU A 7 -42.26 50.11 78.15
C LEU A 7 -42.91 49.61 79.45
N PHE A 8 -42.13 48.92 80.30
CA PHE A 8 -42.13 48.85 81.79
C PHE A 8 -41.03 49.66 82.50
N ALA A 9 -41.30 50.60 83.41
CA ALA A 9 -40.28 51.30 84.23
C ALA A 9 -40.54 51.23 85.75
N GLY A 10 -39.48 50.96 86.55
CA GLY A 10 -39.24 51.37 87.96
C GLY A 10 -39.77 50.49 89.11
N PRO A 11 -39.34 50.65 90.40
CA PRO A 11 -38.14 51.37 90.93
C PRO A 11 -37.36 50.65 92.10
N ILE A 12 -36.12 51.11 92.37
CA ILE A 12 -35.34 51.13 93.65
C ILE A 12 -34.85 49.80 94.31
N GLY A 13 -33.53 49.55 94.21
CA GLY A 13 -32.58 49.42 95.34
C GLY A 13 -32.48 48.11 96.17
N LEU A 14 -31.54 47.23 95.82
CA LEU A 14 -30.74 46.45 96.80
C LEU A 14 -29.36 46.12 96.20
N VAL A 15 -28.31 46.61 96.86
CA VAL A 15 -26.91 46.26 96.58
C VAL A 15 -26.64 44.87 97.15
N VAL A 16 -26.41 43.89 96.29
CA VAL A 16 -25.89 42.57 96.69
C VAL A 16 -24.40 42.55 96.38
N SER A 17 -23.59 42.69 97.43
CA SER A 17 -22.16 42.45 97.40
C SER A 17 -21.89 40.95 97.16
N VAL A 18 -21.49 40.57 95.95
CA VAL A 18 -20.91 39.25 95.71
C VAL A 18 -19.41 39.33 95.95
N VAL A 19 -18.98 38.63 97.00
CA VAL A 19 -17.60 38.50 97.45
C VAL A 19 -16.81 37.74 96.39
N MET A 20 -15.75 38.33 95.84
CA MET A 20 -14.78 37.61 95.01
C MET A 20 -14.02 36.60 95.89
N ALA A 21 -14.18 35.32 95.61
CA ALA A 21 -13.30 34.26 96.09
C ALA A 21 -12.42 33.79 94.93
N CYS A 22 -11.18 34.31 94.86
CA CYS A 22 -10.14 33.74 94.01
C CYS A 22 -9.66 32.41 94.60
N SER A 23 -10.10 31.27 94.06
CA SER A 23 -9.39 30.01 94.27
C SER A 23 -8.22 29.93 93.28
N LYS A 24 -7.00 29.91 93.83
CA LYS A 24 -5.75 29.76 93.07
C LYS A 24 -5.73 28.43 92.31
N GLY A 25 -5.41 28.52 91.03
CA GLY A 25 -4.59 27.53 90.32
C GLY A 25 -5.18 26.14 90.14
N GLY A 26 -6.23 26.03 89.33
CA GLY A 26 -6.49 24.82 88.56
C GLY A 26 -6.06 25.05 87.12
N ASN A 27 -4.92 24.50 86.70
CA ASN A 27 -4.54 24.42 85.29
C ASN A 27 -5.58 23.54 84.58
N ILE A 28 -6.62 24.15 84.03
CA ILE A 28 -7.37 23.56 82.93
C ILE A 28 -6.49 23.69 81.70
N THR A 29 -5.63 22.69 81.46
CA THR A 29 -5.09 22.45 80.13
C THR A 29 -6.25 22.09 79.21
N ALA A 30 -6.90 23.11 78.64
CA ALA A 30 -7.62 22.94 77.41
C ALA A 30 -6.57 22.59 76.36
N THR A 31 -6.39 21.29 76.08
CA THR A 31 -5.70 20.86 74.87
C THR A 31 -6.45 21.52 73.71
N ALA A 32 -5.80 22.45 73.01
CA ALA A 32 -6.31 22.97 71.75
C ALA A 32 -6.71 21.77 70.88
N PRO A 33 -7.87 21.78 70.20
CA PRO A 33 -8.21 20.70 69.29
C PRO A 33 -7.04 20.54 68.31
N SER A 34 -6.36 19.39 68.36
CA SER A 34 -5.26 19.11 67.47
C SER A 34 -5.80 19.11 66.06
N VAL A 35 -5.42 20.10 65.25
CA VAL A 35 -5.72 20.09 63.82
C VAL A 35 -5.13 18.80 63.25
N PRO A 36 -5.93 17.95 62.58
CA PRO A 36 -5.42 16.70 62.06
C PRO A 36 -4.28 16.97 61.07
N GLU A 37 -3.17 16.24 61.23
CA GLU A 37 -1.99 16.40 60.40
C GLU A 37 -2.33 16.17 58.92
N VAL A 38 -1.83 17.03 58.04
CA VAL A 38 -1.99 16.89 56.59
C VAL A 38 -0.90 15.96 56.06
N VAL A 39 -1.31 14.84 55.47
CA VAL A 39 -0.40 13.82 54.90
C VAL A 39 -0.70 13.62 53.41
N ALA A 40 0.24 13.06 52.65
CA ALA A 40 0.02 12.78 51.23
C ALA A 40 -1.17 11.82 51.01
N PRO A 41 -1.85 11.85 49.84
CA PRO A 41 -3.02 11.02 49.58
C PRO A 41 -2.71 9.52 49.66
N GLN A 42 -3.73 8.69 49.87
CA GLN A 42 -3.66 7.24 49.74
C GLN A 42 -4.47 6.82 48.53
N LEU A 43 -3.91 5.92 47.71
CA LEU A 43 -4.53 5.46 46.47
C LEU A 43 -4.15 4.01 46.15
N THR A 44 -4.98 3.40 45.33
CA THR A 44 -4.84 2.02 44.85
C THR A 44 -4.85 1.99 43.32
N ALA A 45 -4.14 1.02 42.76
CA ALA A 45 -4.21 0.69 41.34
C ALA A 45 -5.10 -0.55 41.20
N ASP A 46 -6.31 -0.36 40.69
CA ASP A 46 -7.35 -1.38 40.72
C ASP A 46 -7.15 -2.36 39.56
N SER A 47 -7.35 -1.88 38.32
CA SER A 47 -7.29 -2.71 37.12
C SER A 47 -6.91 -1.93 35.87
N ILE A 48 -6.49 -2.66 34.83
CA ILE A 48 -6.39 -2.16 33.46
C ILE A 48 -7.38 -2.97 32.62
N ALA A 49 -8.17 -2.29 31.78
CA ALA A 49 -9.15 -2.92 30.89
C ALA A 49 -9.22 -2.18 29.54
N ALA A 50 -10.11 -2.64 28.66
CA ALA A 50 -10.33 -2.06 27.32
C ALA A 50 -9.02 -1.90 26.51
N VAL A 51 -8.11 -2.86 26.67
CA VAL A 51 -6.83 -2.87 25.95
C VAL A 51 -7.08 -3.21 24.50
N THR A 52 -6.72 -2.28 23.61
CA THR A 52 -6.75 -2.46 22.15
C THR A 52 -5.32 -2.53 21.60
N ILE A 53 -5.15 -2.38 20.28
CA ILE A 53 -3.83 -2.28 19.67
C ILE A 53 -3.11 -0.97 20.00
N ASN A 54 -3.82 0.09 20.40
CA ASN A 54 -3.26 1.43 20.61
C ASN A 54 -3.88 2.23 21.77
N THR A 55 -4.79 1.63 22.54
CA THR A 55 -5.43 2.26 23.70
C THR A 55 -5.55 1.30 24.88
N ALA A 56 -5.71 1.86 26.08
CA ALA A 56 -6.09 1.11 27.28
C ALA A 56 -6.72 2.05 28.31
N SER A 57 -7.55 1.52 29.22
CA SER A 57 -8.13 2.29 30.32
C SER A 57 -7.60 1.79 31.65
N PHE A 58 -7.03 2.70 32.44
CA PHE A 58 -6.58 2.45 33.80
C PHE A 58 -7.66 2.88 34.80
N TYR A 59 -7.87 2.04 35.82
CA TYR A 59 -8.80 2.28 36.93
C TYR A 59 -8.03 2.31 38.24
N GLY A 60 -8.24 3.36 39.03
CA GLY A 60 -7.68 3.47 40.36
C GLY A 60 -8.63 4.16 41.32
N THR A 61 -8.35 4.06 42.61
CA THR A 61 -9.22 4.63 43.65
C THR A 61 -8.40 5.39 44.68
N ILE A 62 -8.79 6.63 44.97
CA ILE A 62 -8.26 7.40 46.11
C ILE A 62 -8.99 6.93 47.38
N THR A 63 -8.27 6.23 48.24
CA THR A 63 -8.79 5.65 49.49
C THR A 63 -8.68 6.61 50.68
N GLY A 64 -7.88 7.67 50.57
CA GLY A 64 -7.79 8.72 51.58
C GLY A 64 -7.18 10.01 51.05
N SER A 65 -7.74 11.15 51.42
CA SER A 65 -7.25 12.47 51.01
C SER A 65 -6.12 13.02 51.90
N GLY A 66 -5.84 12.38 53.03
CA GLY A 66 -4.80 12.82 53.96
C GLY A 66 -5.07 14.19 54.58
N ASN A 67 -6.34 14.49 54.89
CA ASN A 67 -6.79 15.75 55.50
C ASN A 67 -6.56 17.03 54.65
N ALA A 68 -6.26 16.90 53.36
CA ALA A 68 -6.23 18.01 52.41
C ALA A 68 -6.89 17.66 51.07
N GLN A 69 -7.31 18.67 50.32
CA GLN A 69 -7.89 18.46 48.99
C GLN A 69 -6.85 17.90 48.01
N VAL A 70 -7.24 16.87 47.25
CA VAL A 70 -6.43 16.33 46.16
C VAL A 70 -6.41 17.33 44.99
N SER A 71 -5.25 17.90 44.71
CA SER A 71 -5.04 18.93 43.68
C SER A 71 -4.83 18.33 42.29
N GLU A 72 -4.29 17.12 42.19
CA GLU A 72 -4.06 16.39 40.95
C GLU A 72 -4.07 14.88 41.17
N ARG A 73 -4.47 14.13 40.13
CA ARG A 73 -4.32 12.67 40.07
C ARG A 73 -4.27 12.21 38.62
N GLY A 74 -3.76 11.01 38.42
CA GLY A 74 -3.70 10.38 37.11
C GLY A 74 -2.72 9.24 37.12
N VAL A 75 -2.04 9.04 36.00
CA VAL A 75 -1.00 8.03 35.88
C VAL A 75 0.24 8.58 35.18
N TYR A 76 1.38 8.04 35.56
CA TYR A 76 2.56 7.99 34.71
C TYR A 76 2.56 6.66 33.96
N TRP A 77 3.01 6.65 32.71
CA TRP A 77 3.11 5.41 31.94
C TRP A 77 4.37 5.38 31.08
N GLY A 78 4.82 4.18 30.71
CA GLY A 78 6.04 4.00 29.93
C GLY A 78 6.32 2.53 29.63
N LYS A 79 7.37 2.27 28.84
CA LYS A 79 7.77 0.90 28.44
C LYS A 79 8.68 0.22 29.46
N THR A 80 8.99 0.90 30.56
CA THR A 80 9.84 0.41 31.66
C THR A 80 9.12 0.62 32.99
N ALA A 81 9.43 -0.22 33.97
CA ALA A 81 8.92 -0.10 35.33
C ALA A 81 9.27 1.28 35.96
N ASN A 82 8.46 1.69 36.93
CA ASN A 82 8.49 2.98 37.60
C ASN A 82 8.45 4.17 36.62
N PRO A 83 7.45 4.25 35.72
CA PRO A 83 7.35 5.36 34.78
C PRO A 83 7.25 6.71 35.52
N ALA A 84 7.93 7.73 34.98
CA ALA A 84 8.01 9.05 35.60
C ALA A 84 7.83 10.23 34.62
N THR A 85 7.73 9.98 33.30
CA THR A 85 7.74 11.03 32.27
C THR A 85 6.38 11.25 31.62
N ASN A 86 5.76 10.21 31.03
CA ASN A 86 4.49 10.37 30.33
C ASN A 86 3.35 10.42 31.34
N LYS A 87 2.91 11.64 31.66
CA LYS A 87 1.87 11.92 32.65
C LYS A 87 0.53 12.15 31.95
N THR A 88 -0.50 11.42 32.36
CA THR A 88 -1.88 11.61 31.86
C THR A 88 -2.81 11.81 33.06
N PRO A 89 -3.50 12.96 33.17
CA PRO A 89 -4.40 13.23 34.29
C PRO A 89 -5.70 12.41 34.15
N ALA A 90 -6.37 12.15 35.28
CA ALA A 90 -7.68 11.49 35.28
C ALA A 90 -8.78 12.36 34.69
N THR A 91 -9.76 11.72 34.05
CA THR A 91 -10.90 12.39 33.41
C THR A 91 -12.03 12.78 34.38
N SER A 92 -12.07 12.19 35.59
CA SER A 92 -13.08 12.50 36.61
C SER A 92 -12.69 13.66 37.55
N TYR A 93 -13.68 14.24 38.28
CA TYR A 93 -13.51 15.43 39.14
C TYR A 93 -12.65 15.21 40.41
N LYS A 94 -11.95 16.25 40.87
CA LYS A 94 -10.94 16.30 41.96
C LYS A 94 -11.44 16.00 43.40
N THR A 95 -12.16 14.91 43.60
CA THR A 95 -12.62 14.43 44.92
C THR A 95 -12.15 12.98 45.18
N ASN A 96 -12.42 12.47 46.38
CA ASN A 96 -12.17 11.06 46.74
C ASN A 96 -12.99 10.10 45.89
N GLY A 97 -12.53 8.84 45.82
CA GLY A 97 -13.20 7.76 45.09
C GLY A 97 -12.46 7.32 43.81
N SER A 98 -13.16 6.56 42.99
CA SER A 98 -12.61 5.94 41.78
C SER A 98 -12.39 6.94 40.66
N PHE A 99 -11.35 6.69 39.87
CA PHE A 99 -11.00 7.48 38.70
C PHE A 99 -10.53 6.61 37.56
N VAL A 100 -10.68 7.15 36.35
CA VAL A 100 -10.28 6.50 35.10
C VAL A 100 -9.28 7.39 34.37
N VAL A 101 -8.31 6.76 33.73
CA VAL A 101 -7.41 7.40 32.75
C VAL A 101 -7.43 6.57 31.47
N ASP A 102 -7.78 7.21 30.35
CA ASP A 102 -7.68 6.60 29.02
C ASP A 102 -6.31 6.93 28.41
N LEU A 103 -5.55 5.88 28.10
CA LEU A 103 -4.30 5.95 27.39
C LEU A 103 -4.56 5.77 25.89
N LYS A 104 -3.95 6.63 25.06
CA LYS A 104 -4.08 6.67 23.60
C LYS A 104 -2.71 6.68 22.94
N ASP A 105 -2.68 6.50 21.63
CA ASP A 105 -1.48 6.56 20.79
C ASP A 105 -0.37 5.60 21.27
N LEU A 106 -0.77 4.46 21.83
CA LEU A 106 0.14 3.40 22.24
C LEU A 106 0.63 2.62 21.00
N GLU A 107 1.84 2.08 21.09
CA GLU A 107 2.38 1.19 20.07
C GLU A 107 1.73 -0.21 20.18
N PRO A 108 1.37 -0.86 19.07
CA PRO A 108 0.90 -2.25 19.06
C PRO A 108 1.96 -3.22 19.62
N ASN A 109 1.49 -4.36 20.14
CA ASN A 109 2.33 -5.43 20.68
C ASN A 109 3.43 -4.95 21.65
N THR A 110 3.11 -3.95 22.46
CA THR A 110 4.08 -3.29 23.35
C THR A 110 3.60 -3.39 24.79
N THR A 111 4.52 -3.81 25.67
CA THR A 111 4.26 -3.84 27.11
C THR A 111 4.47 -2.47 27.73
N TYR A 112 3.46 -2.01 28.47
CA TYR A 112 3.47 -0.75 29.20
C TYR A 112 3.29 -0.98 30.70
N PHE A 113 3.98 -0.15 31.47
CA PHE A 113 3.84 -0.01 32.91
C PHE A 113 3.09 1.29 33.19
N VAL A 114 2.16 1.25 34.14
CA VAL A 114 1.31 2.37 34.53
C VAL A 114 1.36 2.54 36.03
N ARG A 115 1.75 3.72 36.48
CA ARG A 115 1.92 4.09 37.88
C ARG A 115 0.97 5.22 38.24
N ALA A 116 -0.04 4.92 39.05
CA ALA A 116 -0.99 5.94 39.50
C ALA A 116 -0.33 6.93 40.46
N PHE A 117 -0.73 8.20 40.40
CA PHE A 117 -0.30 9.23 41.35
C PHE A 117 -1.48 10.06 41.84
N ALA A 118 -1.35 10.62 43.05
CA ALA A 118 -2.24 11.64 43.58
C ALA A 118 -1.47 12.66 44.42
N THR A 119 -1.81 13.94 44.28
CA THR A 119 -1.11 15.06 44.91
C THR A 119 -2.07 15.88 45.76
N ASN A 120 -1.65 16.28 46.95
CA ASN A 120 -2.30 17.31 47.77
C ASN A 120 -1.24 18.29 48.31
N SER A 121 -1.59 19.16 49.25
CA SER A 121 -0.66 20.15 49.82
C SER A 121 0.51 19.55 50.61
N ALA A 122 0.43 18.30 51.07
CA ALA A 122 1.53 17.61 51.77
C ALA A 122 2.47 16.86 50.82
N GLY A 123 2.06 16.55 49.59
CA GLY A 123 2.93 15.94 48.60
C GLY A 123 2.19 15.01 47.62
N THR A 124 2.99 14.20 46.91
CA THR A 124 2.50 13.23 45.92
C THR A 124 2.76 11.81 46.42
N SER A 125 1.73 10.97 46.34
CA SER A 125 1.85 9.53 46.56
C SER A 125 1.65 8.75 45.25
N TYR A 126 2.12 7.51 45.26
CA TYR A 126 2.06 6.62 44.10
C TYR A 126 1.54 5.25 44.49
N ALA A 127 0.70 4.66 43.63
CA ALA A 127 0.36 3.25 43.73
C ALA A 127 1.48 2.36 43.15
N PRO A 128 1.50 1.05 43.45
CA PRO A 128 2.30 0.09 42.72
C PRO A 128 1.97 0.08 41.23
N ASP A 129 2.97 -0.25 40.40
CA ASP A 129 2.79 -0.37 38.96
C ASP A 129 1.79 -1.46 38.59
N LYS A 130 0.99 -1.19 37.57
CA LYS A 130 0.28 -2.21 36.79
C LYS A 130 0.94 -2.33 35.43
N GLN A 131 0.91 -3.53 34.86
CA GLN A 131 1.43 -3.79 33.52
C GLN A 131 0.33 -4.32 32.61
N PHE A 132 0.42 -4.00 31.32
CA PHE A 132 -0.41 -4.58 30.27
C PHE A 132 0.37 -4.61 28.95
N THR A 133 -0.08 -5.41 27.99
CA THR A 133 0.47 -5.46 26.64
C THR A 133 -0.64 -5.13 25.65
N THR A 134 -0.40 -4.18 24.77
CA THR A 134 -1.33 -3.84 23.68
C THR A 134 -1.49 -5.00 22.71
N GLY A 135 -2.62 -5.04 22.00
CA GLY A 135 -2.86 -6.06 20.97
C GLY A 135 -1.91 -5.94 19.77
N THR A 136 -1.81 -7.00 18.98
CA THR A 136 -1.09 -7.01 17.71
C THR A 136 -1.94 -6.43 16.58
N VAL A 137 -1.31 -5.80 15.58
CA VAL A 137 -2.04 -5.35 14.39
C VAL A 137 -2.57 -6.57 13.61
N PRO A 138 -3.87 -6.62 13.25
CA PRO A 138 -4.42 -7.67 12.41
C PRO A 138 -3.64 -7.79 11.09
N GLN A 139 -3.39 -9.01 10.64
CA GLN A 139 -2.67 -9.23 9.39
C GLN A 139 -3.67 -9.25 8.20
N PRO A 140 -3.54 -8.37 7.19
CA PRO A 140 -4.37 -8.41 5.99
C PRO A 140 -4.20 -9.71 5.21
N GLU A 141 -5.20 -10.00 4.39
CA GLU A 141 -5.15 -11.11 3.43
C GLU A 141 -4.72 -10.57 2.07
N LEU A 142 -3.58 -11.05 1.59
CA LEU A 142 -2.98 -10.64 0.33
C LEU A 142 -2.93 -11.82 -0.64
N PHE A 143 -3.16 -11.53 -1.91
CA PHE A 143 -3.02 -12.47 -3.01
C PHE A 143 -1.91 -12.01 -3.94
N THR A 144 -1.04 -12.94 -4.33
CA THR A 144 -0.01 -12.73 -5.36
C THR A 144 -0.40 -13.56 -6.57
N ASP A 145 -0.60 -12.89 -7.70
CA ASP A 145 -1.09 -13.53 -8.91
C ASP A 145 -0.01 -14.46 -9.49
N THR A 146 -0.42 -15.66 -9.87
CA THR A 146 0.45 -16.62 -10.55
C THR A 146 0.55 -16.35 -12.04
N LEU A 147 -0.35 -15.53 -12.59
CA LEU A 147 -0.26 -15.03 -13.95
C LEU A 147 0.61 -13.78 -13.99
N PHE A 148 1.47 -13.71 -15.00
CA PHE A 148 2.39 -12.61 -15.26
C PHE A 148 2.72 -12.58 -16.75
N ALA A 149 3.21 -11.43 -17.22
CA ALA A 149 3.78 -11.28 -18.55
C ALA A 149 5.22 -10.78 -18.42
N THR A 150 6.16 -11.43 -19.11
CA THR A 150 7.59 -11.16 -18.95
C THR A 150 8.23 -10.85 -20.28
N GLY A 151 8.94 -9.73 -20.35
CA GLY A 151 9.97 -9.47 -21.34
C GLY A 151 11.34 -9.97 -20.85
N ALA A 152 12.38 -9.59 -21.59
CA ALA A 152 13.77 -9.90 -21.26
C ALA A 152 14.27 -9.10 -20.05
N TYR A 153 13.83 -7.84 -19.92
CA TYR A 153 14.30 -6.92 -18.87
C TYR A 153 13.18 -6.43 -17.96
N THR A 154 11.97 -6.98 -18.10
CA THR A 154 10.79 -6.46 -17.41
C THR A 154 9.76 -7.55 -17.16
N ALA A 155 8.93 -7.35 -16.14
CA ALA A 155 7.78 -8.20 -15.84
C ALA A 155 6.58 -7.34 -15.45
N PHE A 156 5.43 -7.64 -16.04
CA PHE A 156 4.13 -7.21 -15.57
C PHE A 156 3.59 -8.27 -14.62
N VAL A 157 3.26 -7.85 -13.41
CA VAL A 157 2.85 -8.71 -12.30
C VAL A 157 1.60 -8.14 -11.64
N ALA A 158 0.84 -8.99 -10.98
CA ALA A 158 -0.38 -8.59 -10.31
C ALA A 158 -0.47 -9.15 -8.89
N GLY A 159 -1.28 -8.48 -8.09
CA GLY A 159 -1.58 -8.85 -6.71
C GLY A 159 -2.89 -8.23 -6.28
N LYS A 160 -3.42 -8.64 -5.12
CA LYS A 160 -4.65 -8.08 -4.57
C LYS A 160 -4.61 -7.99 -3.05
N MET A 161 -5.24 -6.95 -2.52
CA MET A 161 -5.68 -6.92 -1.13
C MET A 161 -7.06 -7.56 -1.06
N LEU A 162 -7.14 -8.79 -0.54
CA LEU A 162 -8.40 -9.52 -0.40
C LEU A 162 -9.20 -8.98 0.78
N ASN A 163 -8.51 -8.68 1.89
CA ASN A 163 -9.15 -8.13 3.08
C ASN A 163 -8.15 -7.31 3.91
N ALA A 164 -8.44 -6.02 4.10
CA ALA A 164 -7.63 -5.11 4.90
C ALA A 164 -7.78 -5.32 6.42
N LYS A 165 -8.85 -6.00 6.86
CA LYS A 165 -9.19 -6.20 8.28
C LYS A 165 -9.21 -4.90 9.12
N GLY A 166 -9.62 -3.79 8.50
CA GLY A 166 -9.70 -2.47 9.13
C GLY A 166 -8.34 -1.80 9.38
N VAL A 167 -7.25 -2.34 8.84
CA VAL A 167 -5.90 -1.77 8.99
C VAL A 167 -5.66 -0.67 7.97
N ASN A 168 -5.03 0.42 8.42
CA ASN A 168 -4.57 1.49 7.56
C ASN A 168 -3.13 1.20 7.09
N PHE A 169 -2.88 1.38 5.80
CA PHE A 169 -1.58 1.09 5.17
C PHE A 169 -0.81 2.36 4.82
N LYS A 170 0.51 2.31 4.99
CA LYS A 170 1.44 3.29 4.43
C LYS A 170 1.74 2.98 2.97
N GLU A 171 1.79 1.71 2.61
CA GLU A 171 2.13 1.25 1.27
C GLU A 171 1.65 -0.18 1.03
N ILE A 172 1.41 -0.47 -0.25
CA ILE A 172 1.16 -1.80 -0.79
C ILE A 172 1.94 -1.92 -2.11
N GLY A 173 2.41 -3.12 -2.46
CA GLY A 173 3.17 -3.31 -3.68
C GLY A 173 3.57 -4.77 -3.90
N ILE A 174 4.59 -4.98 -4.74
CA ILE A 174 5.14 -6.31 -5.01
C ILE A 174 6.66 -6.27 -4.84
N CYS A 175 7.19 -7.13 -3.97
CA CYS A 175 8.61 -7.41 -3.83
C CYS A 175 9.06 -8.41 -4.89
N ILE A 176 10.32 -8.30 -5.33
CA ILE A 176 10.94 -9.22 -6.28
C ILE A 176 12.39 -9.54 -5.87
N GLY A 177 12.83 -10.78 -6.08
CA GLY A 177 14.20 -11.22 -5.80
C GLY A 177 14.56 -12.52 -6.51
N LYS A 178 15.86 -12.84 -6.59
CA LYS A 178 16.32 -14.12 -7.19
C LYS A 178 16.14 -15.30 -6.23
N ASP A 179 16.12 -15.04 -4.93
CA ASP A 179 15.87 -16.03 -3.89
C ASP A 179 14.39 -16.09 -3.49
N PRO A 180 13.89 -17.26 -3.05
CA PRO A 180 12.54 -17.37 -2.50
C PRO A 180 12.32 -16.46 -1.29
N GLY A 181 11.11 -15.91 -1.16
CA GLY A 181 10.75 -15.05 -0.04
C GLY A 181 11.26 -13.61 -0.13
N PRO A 182 11.20 -12.93 -1.30
CA PRO A 182 11.60 -11.53 -1.39
C PRO A 182 10.82 -10.67 -0.39
N SER A 183 11.45 -9.60 0.08
CA SER A 183 10.90 -8.71 1.12
C SER A 183 11.10 -7.24 0.76
N VAL A 184 10.49 -6.34 1.52
CA VAL A 184 10.62 -4.88 1.32
C VAL A 184 12.04 -4.35 1.60
N ALA A 185 12.90 -5.15 2.23
CA ALA A 185 14.33 -4.81 2.38
C ALA A 185 15.11 -4.91 1.06
N GLY A 186 14.58 -5.66 0.08
CA GLY A 186 15.12 -5.75 -1.27
C GLY A 186 14.33 -4.93 -2.29
N THR A 187 14.48 -5.28 -3.55
CA THR A 187 13.76 -4.63 -4.66
C THR A 187 12.25 -4.84 -4.52
N HIS A 188 11.49 -3.75 -4.59
CA HIS A 188 10.04 -3.78 -4.59
C HIS A 188 9.48 -2.60 -5.38
N VAL A 189 8.29 -2.79 -5.97
CA VAL A 189 7.57 -1.76 -6.69
C VAL A 189 6.29 -1.45 -5.92
N LYS A 190 6.06 -0.16 -5.67
CA LYS A 190 4.90 0.33 -4.92
C LYS A 190 3.73 0.58 -5.86
N ALA A 191 2.53 0.35 -5.37
CA ALA A 191 1.30 0.82 -5.99
C ALA A 191 1.24 2.35 -5.96
N ALA A 192 0.39 2.95 -6.80
CA ALA A 192 0.22 4.41 -6.81
C ALA A 192 -0.45 4.92 -5.53
N SER A 193 -1.23 4.06 -4.86
CA SER A 193 -1.93 4.37 -3.62
C SER A 193 -1.83 3.22 -2.62
N ALA A 194 -1.69 3.54 -1.34
CA ALA A 194 -1.71 2.55 -0.26
C ALA A 194 -3.07 1.84 -0.09
N ASN A 195 -4.14 2.39 -0.69
CA ASN A 195 -5.49 1.82 -0.65
C ASN A 195 -5.84 1.02 -1.91
N GLU A 196 -4.88 0.81 -2.82
CA GLU A 196 -5.13 0.11 -4.07
C GLU A 196 -5.37 -1.39 -3.83
N GLN A 197 -6.60 -1.85 -4.12
CA GLN A 197 -7.00 -3.24 -3.86
C GLN A 197 -6.58 -4.23 -4.94
N ASN A 198 -6.46 -3.77 -6.19
CA ASN A 198 -6.05 -4.60 -7.33
C ASN A 198 -4.78 -4.00 -7.93
N LEU A 199 -3.67 -4.72 -7.79
CA LEU A 199 -2.38 -4.29 -8.26
C LEU A 199 -2.12 -4.82 -9.67
N PHE A 200 -1.64 -3.96 -10.54
CA PHE A 200 -1.06 -4.32 -11.83
C PHE A 200 0.18 -3.46 -12.05
N LEU A 201 1.35 -4.04 -11.80
CA LEU A 201 2.61 -3.32 -11.69
C LEU A 201 3.61 -3.82 -12.72
N ARG A 202 4.38 -2.89 -13.28
CA ARG A 202 5.52 -3.18 -14.15
C ARG A 202 6.81 -3.07 -13.35
N ILE A 203 7.61 -4.13 -13.40
CA ILE A 203 8.96 -4.19 -12.82
C ILE A 203 9.95 -4.10 -13.98
N ASN A 204 10.92 -3.19 -13.89
CA ASN A 204 11.96 -3.01 -14.90
C ASN A 204 13.32 -3.47 -14.36
N ASP A 205 14.36 -3.32 -15.19
CA ASP A 205 15.77 -3.57 -14.84
C ASP A 205 16.04 -5.00 -14.36
N LEU A 206 15.31 -5.96 -14.93
CA LEU A 206 15.54 -7.40 -14.72
C LEU A 206 16.62 -7.92 -15.67
N GLU A 207 17.19 -9.07 -15.33
CA GLU A 207 18.14 -9.78 -16.18
C GLU A 207 17.39 -10.72 -17.13
N PRO A 208 17.79 -10.83 -18.41
CA PRO A 208 17.21 -11.81 -19.34
C PRO A 208 17.41 -13.26 -18.89
N ALA A 209 16.47 -14.13 -19.30
CA ALA A 209 16.50 -15.57 -19.06
C ALA A 209 16.79 -15.96 -17.59
N THR A 210 16.27 -15.18 -16.64
CA THR A 210 16.59 -15.30 -15.21
C THR A 210 15.33 -15.61 -14.41
N SER A 211 15.45 -16.52 -13.44
CA SER A 211 14.36 -16.85 -12.50
C SER A 211 14.30 -15.83 -11.36
N TYR A 212 13.08 -15.44 -11.01
CA TYR A 212 12.77 -14.57 -9.88
C TYR A 212 11.61 -15.14 -9.08
N TYR A 213 11.45 -14.63 -7.86
CA TYR A 213 10.29 -14.80 -7.02
C TYR A 213 9.67 -13.45 -6.75
N ILE A 214 8.34 -13.40 -6.67
CA ILE A 214 7.57 -12.22 -6.31
C ILE A 214 6.64 -12.50 -5.14
N ARG A 215 6.37 -11.44 -4.37
CA ARG A 215 5.38 -11.45 -3.27
C ARG A 215 4.69 -10.10 -3.20
N THR A 216 3.36 -10.11 -3.19
CA THR A 216 2.58 -8.93 -2.79
C THR A 216 2.89 -8.62 -1.34
N TYR A 217 3.04 -7.34 -1.00
CA TYR A 217 3.26 -6.92 0.37
C TYR A 217 2.38 -5.73 0.72
N ALA A 218 2.12 -5.54 2.01
CA ALA A 218 1.49 -4.35 2.56
C ALA A 218 2.19 -3.98 3.87
N THR A 219 2.54 -2.71 4.05
CA THR A 219 3.12 -2.18 5.30
C THR A 219 2.12 -1.25 5.95
N ASP A 220 1.75 -1.54 7.20
CA ASP A 220 0.78 -0.75 7.95
C ASP A 220 1.36 0.58 8.47
N VAL A 221 0.50 1.43 9.04
CA VAL A 221 0.92 2.72 9.63
C VAL A 221 1.84 2.59 10.84
N TYR A 222 1.91 1.42 11.47
CA TYR A 222 2.78 1.11 12.61
C TYR A 222 4.13 0.51 12.19
N GLY A 223 4.30 0.18 10.90
CA GLY A 223 5.53 -0.38 10.33
C GLY A 223 5.57 -1.92 10.25
N THR A 224 4.47 -2.62 10.53
CA THR A 224 4.40 -4.08 10.34
C THR A 224 4.14 -4.38 8.86
N THR A 225 4.90 -5.31 8.29
CA THR A 225 4.73 -5.73 6.89
C THR A 225 4.18 -7.15 6.81
N THR A 226 3.10 -7.31 6.04
CA THR A 226 2.51 -8.60 5.68
C THR A 226 2.84 -8.94 4.24
N TYR A 227 3.00 -10.22 3.94
CA TYR A 227 3.35 -10.71 2.62
C TYR A 227 2.39 -11.79 2.13
N GLY A 228 2.08 -11.76 0.84
CA GLY A 228 1.37 -12.81 0.13
C GLY A 228 2.25 -14.03 -0.19
N ALA A 229 1.67 -14.92 -0.99
CA ALA A 229 2.31 -16.15 -1.45
C ALA A 229 3.57 -15.87 -2.29
N ASN A 230 4.55 -16.76 -2.18
CA ASN A 230 5.77 -16.73 -2.97
C ASN A 230 5.51 -17.33 -4.37
N VAL A 231 5.49 -16.47 -5.40
CA VAL A 231 5.25 -16.88 -6.79
C VAL A 231 6.55 -16.82 -7.58
N LYS A 232 6.90 -17.90 -8.30
CA LYS A 232 8.07 -17.93 -9.18
C LYS A 232 7.71 -17.44 -10.58
N LEU A 233 8.55 -16.59 -11.16
CA LEU A 233 8.49 -16.20 -12.57
C LEU A 233 9.88 -16.27 -13.20
N ALA A 234 9.96 -16.17 -14.52
CA ALA A 234 11.24 -16.04 -15.22
C ALA A 234 11.10 -15.05 -16.36
N THR A 235 12.08 -14.16 -16.51
CA THR A 235 12.24 -13.36 -17.73
C THR A 235 12.59 -14.28 -18.89
N ILE A 236 12.36 -13.79 -20.11
CA ILE A 236 12.70 -14.52 -21.33
C ILE A 236 14.10 -14.16 -21.83
N ALA A 237 14.66 -14.98 -22.71
CA ALA A 237 15.82 -14.56 -23.49
C ALA A 237 15.45 -13.36 -24.36
N LYS A 238 16.39 -12.41 -24.52
CA LYS A 238 16.24 -11.28 -25.42
C LYS A 238 16.03 -11.78 -26.85
N GLY A 239 15.11 -11.14 -27.58
CA GLY A 239 14.95 -11.39 -29.00
C GLY A 239 16.19 -10.97 -29.78
N ASN A 240 16.29 -11.52 -30.99
CA ASN A 240 17.33 -11.18 -31.96
C ASN A 240 16.68 -10.89 -33.32
N VAL A 241 15.76 -9.93 -33.31
CA VAL A 241 15.16 -9.37 -34.51
C VAL A 241 16.03 -8.22 -35.00
N SER A 242 16.29 -8.20 -36.30
CA SER A 242 17.03 -7.16 -37.00
C SER A 242 16.39 -6.85 -38.34
N TYR A 243 16.71 -5.70 -38.91
CA TYR A 243 16.24 -5.34 -40.25
C TYR A 243 17.32 -4.59 -41.04
N THR A 244 17.20 -4.68 -42.36
CA THR A 244 17.88 -3.79 -43.32
C THR A 244 16.81 -3.00 -44.06
N LEU A 245 16.98 -1.68 -44.16
CA LEU A 245 16.15 -0.83 -45.02
C LEU A 245 16.89 -0.55 -46.33
N ALA A 246 16.36 -1.06 -47.44
CA ALA A 246 16.89 -0.75 -48.76
C ALA A 246 16.60 0.71 -49.11
N GLN A 247 17.63 1.41 -49.59
CA GLN A 247 17.53 2.80 -50.04
C GLN A 247 18.11 2.92 -51.44
N ASN A 248 17.45 3.73 -52.27
CA ASN A 248 17.97 4.08 -53.58
C ASN A 248 19.26 4.90 -53.42
N ALA A 249 20.22 4.71 -54.32
CA ALA A 249 21.50 5.42 -54.27
C ALA A 249 21.35 6.95 -54.40
N ASN A 250 20.32 7.39 -55.13
CA ASN A 250 19.99 8.80 -55.34
C ASN A 250 18.50 9.03 -55.05
N PRO A 251 18.07 9.11 -53.78
CA PRO A 251 16.67 9.20 -53.44
C PRO A 251 16.11 10.61 -53.69
N SER A 252 14.86 10.67 -54.15
CA SER A 252 14.04 11.88 -54.16
C SER A 252 13.78 12.39 -52.74
N ASP A 253 13.32 13.63 -52.61
CA ASP A 253 13.03 14.21 -51.28
C ASP A 253 11.87 13.49 -50.58
N GLU A 254 10.88 12.98 -51.32
CA GLU A 254 9.82 12.14 -50.74
C GLU A 254 10.38 10.80 -50.25
N GLU A 255 11.27 10.15 -51.01
CA GLU A 255 11.92 8.91 -50.57
C GLU A 255 12.76 9.12 -49.31
N LYS A 256 13.53 10.22 -49.24
CA LYS A 256 14.28 10.57 -48.01
C LYS A 256 13.34 10.72 -46.83
N ALA A 257 12.23 11.44 -47.00
CA ALA A 257 11.24 11.64 -45.94
C ALA A 257 10.58 10.30 -45.51
N ALA A 258 10.26 9.43 -46.47
CA ALA A 258 9.73 8.10 -46.20
C ALA A 258 10.76 7.22 -45.46
N TYR A 259 12.02 7.22 -45.88
CA TYR A 259 13.08 6.46 -45.21
C TYR A 259 13.26 6.89 -43.76
N VAL A 260 13.17 8.18 -43.43
CA VAL A 260 13.23 8.66 -42.05
C VAL A 260 12.07 8.10 -41.22
N ARG A 261 10.84 8.14 -41.73
CA ARG A 261 9.65 7.63 -41.02
C ARG A 261 9.71 6.11 -40.85
N ILE A 262 10.03 5.38 -41.92
CA ILE A 262 10.15 3.91 -41.91
C ILE A 262 11.27 3.47 -40.98
N LYS A 263 12.44 4.11 -41.02
CA LYS A 263 13.57 3.80 -40.13
C LYS A 263 13.16 3.95 -38.67
N LYS A 264 12.51 5.08 -38.32
CA LYS A 264 12.02 5.29 -36.94
C LYS A 264 11.04 4.20 -36.52
N ALA A 265 10.06 3.88 -37.38
CA ALA A 265 9.07 2.85 -37.11
C ALA A 265 9.68 1.48 -36.85
N PHE A 266 10.63 1.05 -37.69
CA PHE A 266 11.29 -0.25 -37.55
C PHE A 266 12.33 -0.29 -36.43
N ASP A 267 13.04 0.81 -36.15
CA ASP A 267 13.92 0.89 -34.98
C ASP A 267 13.12 0.64 -33.68
N GLU A 268 11.98 1.32 -33.53
CA GLU A 268 11.09 1.14 -32.37
C GLU A 268 10.46 -0.25 -32.33
N ALA A 269 9.92 -0.76 -33.45
CA ALA A 269 9.28 -2.07 -33.51
C ALA A 269 10.27 -3.21 -33.21
N VAL A 270 11.50 -3.14 -33.72
CA VAL A 270 12.57 -4.10 -33.40
C VAL A 270 12.96 -4.04 -31.93
N ASP A 271 13.01 -2.85 -31.33
CA ASP A 271 13.26 -2.70 -29.90
C ASP A 271 12.17 -3.39 -29.06
N TYR A 272 10.88 -3.20 -29.40
CA TYR A 272 9.78 -3.92 -28.74
C TYR A 272 9.89 -5.44 -28.91
N TYR A 273 10.10 -5.94 -30.14
CA TYR A 273 10.26 -7.38 -30.36
C TYR A 273 11.42 -7.95 -29.55
N ASN A 274 12.55 -7.25 -29.46
CA ASN A 274 13.72 -7.72 -28.73
C ASN A 274 13.57 -7.63 -27.20
N LYS A 275 12.83 -6.65 -26.70
CA LYS A 275 12.57 -6.48 -25.26
C LYS A 275 11.51 -7.42 -24.73
N TYR A 276 10.49 -7.76 -25.52
CA TYR A 276 9.30 -8.48 -25.04
C TYR A 276 9.09 -9.86 -25.64
N THR A 277 9.92 -10.24 -26.62
CA THR A 277 9.89 -11.58 -27.19
C THR A 277 11.29 -12.19 -27.18
N SER A 278 11.33 -13.50 -27.38
CA SER A 278 12.52 -14.30 -27.65
C SER A 278 12.63 -14.65 -29.13
N ILE A 279 11.88 -13.95 -30.00
CA ILE A 279 11.85 -14.20 -31.44
C ILE A 279 13.19 -13.79 -32.06
N THR A 280 13.64 -14.55 -33.06
CA THR A 280 14.82 -14.23 -33.87
C THR A 280 14.37 -14.15 -35.31
N LYS A 281 14.69 -13.04 -36.00
CA LYS A 281 14.29 -12.82 -37.39
C LYS A 281 15.17 -11.75 -38.03
N SER A 282 15.56 -11.95 -39.28
CA SER A 282 16.14 -10.88 -40.09
C SER A 282 15.13 -10.44 -41.14
N LEU A 283 14.94 -9.13 -41.22
CA LEU A 283 13.94 -8.51 -42.08
C LEU A 283 14.61 -7.69 -43.18
N TYR A 284 14.01 -7.70 -44.37
CA TYR A 284 14.42 -6.88 -45.49
C TYR A 284 13.28 -5.93 -45.86
N VAL A 285 13.44 -4.67 -45.47
CA VAL A 285 12.42 -3.63 -45.59
C VAL A 285 12.72 -2.77 -46.81
N THR A 286 11.70 -2.45 -47.61
CA THR A 286 11.81 -1.57 -48.78
C THR A 286 10.70 -0.53 -48.77
N TYR A 287 10.96 0.64 -49.34
CA TYR A 287 9.92 1.60 -49.72
C TYR A 287 9.46 1.31 -51.14
N ASN A 288 8.16 1.11 -51.35
CA ASN A 288 7.60 0.74 -52.65
C ASN A 288 6.29 1.47 -52.91
N THR A 289 6.29 2.41 -53.87
CA THR A 289 5.11 3.20 -54.23
C THR A 289 4.00 2.40 -54.90
N GLY A 290 4.28 1.18 -55.37
CA GLY A 290 3.29 0.24 -55.91
C GLY A 290 2.49 -0.50 -54.83
N VAL A 291 2.87 -0.38 -53.55
CA VAL A 291 2.11 -0.89 -52.41
C VAL A 291 1.38 0.28 -51.76
N ALA A 292 0.06 0.20 -51.58
CA ALA A 292 -0.70 1.32 -51.03
C ALA A 292 -0.41 1.55 -49.54
N THR A 293 -0.28 0.47 -48.77
CA THR A 293 -0.15 0.46 -47.30
C THR A 293 1.19 -0.13 -46.88
N ALA A 294 1.23 -1.41 -46.52
CA ALA A 294 2.42 -2.23 -46.36
C ALA A 294 2.03 -3.69 -46.60
N ASP A 295 3.00 -4.53 -46.91
CA ASP A 295 2.82 -5.97 -46.96
C ASP A 295 4.11 -6.69 -46.58
N ALA A 296 3.96 -7.93 -46.10
CA ALA A 296 5.04 -8.76 -45.62
C ALA A 296 4.90 -10.20 -46.09
N SER A 297 6.04 -10.87 -46.14
CA SER A 297 6.16 -12.31 -46.40
C SER A 297 6.84 -12.99 -45.22
N ILE A 298 6.53 -14.27 -45.01
CA ILE A 298 7.17 -15.08 -43.97
C ILE A 298 8.67 -15.27 -44.17
N SER A 299 9.23 -15.02 -45.36
CA SER A 299 10.68 -15.02 -45.56
C SER A 299 11.37 -13.80 -44.92
N GLY A 300 10.60 -12.79 -44.49
CA GLY A 300 11.10 -11.58 -43.87
C GLY A 300 11.19 -10.37 -44.81
N SER A 301 10.72 -10.48 -46.06
CA SER A 301 10.60 -9.30 -46.92
C SER A 301 9.36 -8.49 -46.54
N ILE A 302 9.53 -7.18 -46.34
CA ILE A 302 8.47 -6.21 -46.02
C ILE A 302 8.57 -5.04 -46.99
N ARG A 303 7.45 -4.64 -47.56
CA ARG A 303 7.32 -3.46 -48.43
C ARG A 303 6.41 -2.44 -47.76
N VAL A 304 6.85 -1.19 -47.68
CA VAL A 304 6.07 -0.09 -47.10
C VAL A 304 5.74 0.93 -48.19
N GLY A 305 4.46 1.27 -48.27
CA GLY A 305 3.87 2.17 -49.26
C GLY A 305 4.06 3.66 -48.97
N PRO A 306 3.55 4.54 -49.86
CA PRO A 306 3.72 5.99 -49.76
C PRO A 306 2.84 6.66 -48.71
N GLN A 307 1.78 5.99 -48.24
CA GLN A 307 0.86 6.58 -47.28
C GLN A 307 1.51 6.74 -45.90
N GLN A 308 1.70 7.98 -45.46
CA GLN A 308 2.41 8.29 -44.21
C GLN A 308 1.78 7.62 -42.96
N GLY A 309 0.45 7.42 -42.97
CA GLY A 309 -0.25 6.71 -41.89
C GLY A 309 0.21 5.26 -41.68
N TYR A 310 0.81 4.64 -42.69
CA TYR A 310 1.33 3.27 -42.66
C TYR A 310 2.87 3.21 -42.51
N GLN A 311 3.53 4.35 -42.33
CA GLN A 311 4.97 4.44 -42.06
C GLN A 311 5.24 4.65 -40.56
N ARG A 312 4.46 3.96 -39.72
CA ARG A 312 4.44 4.11 -38.26
C ARG A 312 4.79 2.80 -37.55
N THR A 313 5.16 2.90 -36.28
CA THR A 313 5.58 1.76 -35.44
C THR A 313 4.52 0.67 -35.37
N GLY A 314 3.23 1.02 -35.28
CA GLY A 314 2.15 0.02 -35.29
C GLY A 314 2.09 -0.79 -36.59
N THR A 315 2.25 -0.16 -37.75
CA THR A 315 2.34 -0.86 -39.04
C THR A 315 3.59 -1.75 -39.10
N ALA A 316 4.75 -1.26 -38.62
CA ALA A 316 5.95 -2.09 -38.57
C ALA A 316 5.74 -3.35 -37.69
N LEU A 317 5.15 -3.20 -36.49
CA LEU A 317 4.81 -4.34 -35.62
C LEU A 317 3.87 -5.34 -36.28
N HIS A 318 2.86 -4.85 -37.01
CA HIS A 318 1.92 -5.65 -37.77
C HIS A 318 2.60 -6.45 -38.89
N GLU A 319 3.37 -5.80 -39.75
CA GLU A 319 4.09 -6.48 -40.83
C GLU A 319 5.13 -7.47 -40.31
N MET A 320 5.76 -7.15 -39.17
CA MET A 320 6.64 -8.09 -38.48
C MET A 320 5.89 -9.33 -37.97
N ALA A 321 4.62 -9.20 -37.58
CA ALA A 321 3.79 -10.33 -37.15
C ALA A 321 3.58 -11.32 -38.32
N HIS A 322 3.31 -10.81 -39.52
CA HIS A 322 3.24 -11.61 -40.74
C HIS A 322 4.59 -12.27 -41.07
N ALA A 323 5.68 -11.52 -40.95
CA ALA A 323 7.03 -12.05 -41.17
C ALA A 323 7.41 -13.20 -40.21
N VAL A 324 6.74 -13.30 -39.06
CA VAL A 324 6.93 -14.38 -38.07
C VAL A 324 5.78 -15.39 -38.04
N GLY A 325 4.94 -15.40 -39.08
CA GLY A 325 4.03 -16.52 -39.37
C GLY A 325 2.54 -16.21 -39.30
N VAL A 326 2.13 -15.06 -38.75
CA VAL A 326 0.70 -14.68 -38.68
C VAL A 326 0.13 -14.56 -40.08
N GLY A 327 -0.91 -15.33 -40.40
CA GLY A 327 -1.54 -15.32 -41.72
C GLY A 327 -0.70 -15.86 -42.88
N GLN A 328 0.57 -16.21 -42.64
CA GLN A 328 1.51 -16.62 -43.69
C GLN A 328 1.97 -18.09 -43.53
N HIS A 329 1.95 -18.62 -42.30
CA HIS A 329 2.32 -20.01 -42.04
C HIS A 329 1.08 -20.91 -42.02
N SER A 330 1.16 -22.12 -42.56
CA SER A 330 0.03 -23.07 -42.60
C SER A 330 -0.53 -23.41 -41.20
N PHE A 331 0.33 -23.43 -40.18
CA PHE A 331 -0.06 -23.61 -38.78
C PHE A 331 -1.01 -22.51 -38.27
N TRP A 332 -0.96 -21.30 -38.82
CA TRP A 332 -1.88 -20.22 -38.47
C TRP A 332 -3.33 -20.62 -38.75
N THR A 333 -3.63 -20.93 -40.00
CA THR A 333 -4.99 -21.28 -40.44
C THR A 333 -5.37 -22.72 -40.11
N GLY A 334 -4.39 -23.63 -40.07
CA GLY A 334 -4.62 -25.06 -39.81
C GLY A 334 -4.83 -25.40 -38.34
N ASN A 335 -4.28 -24.61 -37.41
CA ASN A 335 -4.24 -24.96 -35.99
C ASN A 335 -4.66 -23.83 -35.06
N LEU A 336 -4.29 -22.59 -35.38
CA LEU A 336 -4.47 -21.47 -34.45
C LEU A 336 -5.77 -20.70 -34.67
N ILE A 337 -6.35 -20.70 -35.87
CA ILE A 337 -7.63 -20.04 -36.16
C ILE A 337 -8.70 -21.09 -36.46
N ALA A 338 -9.76 -21.12 -35.64
CA ALA A 338 -10.94 -21.96 -35.88
C ALA A 338 -12.21 -21.15 -35.62
N GLY A 339 -13.11 -21.07 -36.60
CA GLY A 339 -14.37 -20.32 -36.49
C GLY A 339 -14.20 -18.83 -36.17
N GLY A 340 -13.08 -18.22 -36.61
CA GLY A 340 -12.75 -16.82 -36.32
C GLY A 340 -12.15 -16.56 -34.93
N ILE A 341 -11.84 -17.62 -34.17
CA ILE A 341 -11.31 -17.55 -32.80
C ILE A 341 -9.90 -18.13 -32.77
N TYR A 342 -8.99 -17.44 -32.08
CA TYR A 342 -7.64 -17.91 -31.85
C TYR A 342 -7.61 -18.96 -30.73
N GLN A 343 -7.05 -20.14 -31.03
CA GLN A 343 -7.10 -21.33 -30.19
C GLN A 343 -5.91 -21.48 -29.22
N GLY A 344 -4.81 -20.75 -29.45
CA GLY A 344 -3.61 -20.86 -28.62
C GLY A 344 -3.83 -20.39 -27.18
N ILE A 345 -3.25 -21.11 -26.23
CA ILE A 345 -3.48 -20.92 -24.79
C ILE A 345 -2.64 -19.74 -24.27
N TYR A 346 -1.38 -19.63 -24.70
CA TYR A 346 -0.44 -18.67 -24.14
C TYR A 346 -0.72 -17.24 -24.61
N ALA A 347 -1.07 -17.02 -25.88
CA ALA A 347 -1.45 -15.71 -26.38
C ALA A 347 -2.76 -15.22 -25.73
N ASN A 348 -3.77 -16.09 -25.58
CA ASN A 348 -5.01 -15.77 -24.87
C ASN A 348 -4.75 -15.45 -23.38
N LYS A 349 -3.88 -16.21 -22.71
CA LYS A 349 -3.46 -15.89 -21.33
C LYS A 349 -2.81 -14.52 -21.25
N MET A 350 -1.96 -14.18 -22.22
CA MET A 350 -1.30 -12.88 -22.27
C MET A 350 -2.30 -11.75 -22.46
N LEU A 351 -3.23 -11.87 -23.41
CA LEU A 351 -4.30 -10.89 -23.62
C LEU A 351 -5.08 -10.65 -22.32
N ARG A 352 -5.67 -11.70 -21.75
CA ARG A 352 -6.49 -11.62 -20.52
C ARG A 352 -5.73 -11.03 -19.34
N PHE A 353 -4.43 -11.33 -19.24
CA PHE A 353 -3.59 -10.79 -18.18
C PHE A 353 -3.28 -9.32 -18.39
N MET A 354 -2.96 -8.88 -19.61
CA MET A 354 -2.61 -7.49 -19.90
C MET A 354 -3.83 -6.56 -19.84
N THR A 355 -5.01 -7.05 -20.24
CA THR A 355 -6.26 -6.27 -20.20
C THR A 355 -7.02 -6.39 -18.88
N ARG A 356 -6.54 -7.26 -17.99
CA ARG A 356 -7.22 -7.64 -16.73
C ARG A 356 -8.65 -8.15 -16.94
N ASN A 357 -8.94 -8.71 -18.12
CA ASN A 357 -10.24 -9.25 -18.47
C ASN A 357 -10.14 -10.78 -18.71
N PRO A 358 -10.59 -11.63 -17.76
CA PRO A 358 -10.47 -13.08 -17.88
C PRO A 358 -11.35 -13.69 -18.98
N SER A 359 -12.37 -12.96 -19.45
CA SER A 359 -13.30 -13.43 -20.49
C SER A 359 -12.85 -13.08 -21.91
N GLU A 360 -11.82 -12.26 -22.05
CA GLU A 360 -11.38 -11.80 -23.36
C GLU A 360 -10.78 -12.95 -24.18
N ALA A 361 -10.98 -12.90 -25.49
CA ALA A 361 -10.50 -13.92 -26.40
C ALA A 361 -9.89 -13.26 -27.63
N LEU A 362 -8.70 -13.74 -28.00
CA LEU A 362 -8.12 -13.42 -29.30
C LEU A 362 -8.99 -14.03 -30.40
N LYS A 363 -9.19 -13.23 -31.43
CA LYS A 363 -9.90 -13.55 -32.65
C LYS A 363 -8.93 -13.38 -33.81
N GLY A 364 -9.28 -13.96 -34.94
CA GLY A 364 -8.49 -13.80 -36.14
C GLY A 364 -9.18 -14.37 -37.36
N ASP A 365 -8.64 -14.02 -38.51
CA ASP A 365 -9.05 -14.55 -39.80
C ASP A 365 -7.84 -15.23 -40.48
N ASN A 366 -7.92 -15.41 -41.80
CA ASN A 366 -6.84 -16.05 -42.55
C ASN A 366 -5.54 -15.26 -42.56
N LEU A 367 -5.58 -13.97 -42.24
CA LEU A 367 -4.45 -13.05 -42.31
C LEU A 367 -4.14 -12.40 -40.96
N HIS A 368 -5.14 -11.94 -40.24
CA HIS A 368 -5.00 -10.99 -39.13
C HIS A 368 -5.50 -11.55 -37.81
N PHE A 369 -5.17 -10.85 -36.73
CA PHE A 369 -5.75 -11.09 -35.41
C PHE A 369 -6.21 -9.80 -34.74
N TRP A 370 -7.10 -9.94 -33.76
CA TRP A 370 -7.55 -8.85 -32.92
C TRP A 370 -8.04 -9.41 -31.57
N PRO A 371 -8.10 -8.60 -30.50
CA PRO A 371 -7.61 -7.22 -30.39
C PRO A 371 -6.08 -7.11 -30.42
N TYR A 372 -5.56 -5.87 -30.47
CA TYR A 372 -4.13 -5.53 -30.46
C TYR A 372 -3.31 -6.02 -31.68
N GLY A 373 -3.94 -6.40 -32.79
CA GLY A 373 -3.24 -6.75 -34.04
C GLY A 373 -2.73 -5.56 -34.85
N ILE A 374 -3.28 -4.36 -34.62
CA ILE A 374 -2.94 -3.11 -35.31
C ILE A 374 -3.10 -3.26 -36.83
N ASN A 375 -4.28 -3.69 -37.26
CA ASN A 375 -4.57 -4.11 -38.63
C ASN A 375 -4.77 -2.93 -39.61
N GLY A 376 -4.68 -1.69 -39.12
CA GLY A 376 -4.80 -0.50 -39.95
C GLY A 376 -4.27 0.74 -39.23
N ALA A 377 -4.02 1.80 -40.01
CA ALA A 377 -3.45 3.05 -39.49
C ALA A 377 -4.32 3.73 -38.41
N SER A 378 -5.63 3.50 -38.43
CA SER A 378 -6.57 4.01 -37.41
C SER A 378 -6.49 3.26 -36.08
N GLU A 379 -5.95 2.04 -36.07
CA GLU A 379 -5.74 1.26 -34.84
C GLU A 379 -4.41 1.62 -34.15
N ASP A 380 -3.49 2.25 -34.87
CA ASP A 380 -2.22 2.74 -34.32
C ASP A 380 -2.45 4.06 -33.56
N THR A 381 -2.65 3.94 -32.25
CA THR A 381 -2.82 5.07 -31.33
C THR A 381 -1.51 5.70 -30.87
N GLY A 382 -0.35 5.07 -31.12
CA GLY A 382 0.93 5.48 -30.54
C GLY A 382 1.11 5.15 -29.06
N ASP A 383 0.16 4.44 -28.43
CA ASP A 383 0.21 4.09 -27.01
C ASP A 383 1.25 2.99 -26.72
N GLU A 384 2.03 3.16 -25.65
CA GLU A 384 3.08 2.19 -25.27
C GLU A 384 2.46 0.82 -24.94
N MET A 385 1.34 0.79 -24.22
CA MET A 385 0.71 -0.46 -23.79
C MET A 385 0.02 -1.19 -24.95
N LEU A 386 -0.45 -0.48 -25.98
CA LEU A 386 -0.87 -1.10 -27.24
C LEU A 386 0.28 -1.90 -27.86
N TYR A 387 1.45 -1.29 -28.01
CA TYR A 387 2.61 -1.94 -28.62
C TYR A 387 3.17 -3.08 -27.77
N ILE A 388 3.30 -2.88 -26.46
CA ILE A 388 3.76 -3.92 -25.53
C ILE A 388 2.81 -5.12 -25.55
N THR A 389 1.49 -4.88 -25.52
CA THR A 389 0.49 -5.95 -25.53
C THR A 389 0.53 -6.72 -26.85
N ASN A 390 0.69 -6.04 -27.99
CA ASN A 390 0.90 -6.68 -29.29
C ASN A 390 2.09 -7.65 -29.26
N VAL A 391 3.29 -7.19 -28.86
CA VAL A 391 4.47 -8.07 -28.89
C VAL A 391 4.45 -9.15 -27.82
N LEU A 392 3.82 -8.92 -26.66
CA LEU A 392 3.61 -9.98 -25.66
C LEU A 392 2.64 -11.05 -26.16
N ILE A 393 1.60 -10.66 -26.90
CA ILE A 393 0.74 -11.60 -27.63
C ILE A 393 1.58 -12.40 -28.63
N MET A 394 2.45 -11.76 -29.42
CA MET A 394 3.37 -12.46 -30.34
C MET A 394 4.29 -13.46 -29.65
N GLN A 395 4.83 -13.12 -28.48
CA GLN A 395 5.58 -14.06 -27.64
C GLN A 395 4.70 -15.21 -27.14
N GLY A 396 3.42 -14.97 -26.85
CA GLY A 396 2.43 -16.00 -26.59
C GLY A 396 2.22 -16.92 -27.79
N MET A 397 2.02 -16.37 -28.98
CA MET A 397 1.82 -17.13 -30.22
C MET A 397 3.03 -18.01 -30.55
N LYS A 398 4.26 -17.53 -30.32
CA LYS A 398 5.46 -18.35 -30.40
C LYS A 398 5.40 -19.56 -29.46
N LYS A 399 4.94 -19.38 -28.22
CA LYS A 399 4.78 -20.47 -27.24
C LYS A 399 3.64 -21.43 -27.61
N ASP A 400 2.62 -20.92 -28.29
CA ASP A 400 1.52 -21.73 -28.87
C ASP A 400 1.97 -22.53 -30.11
N GLY A 401 3.22 -22.35 -30.57
CA GLY A 401 3.83 -23.15 -31.62
C GLY A 401 3.87 -22.48 -32.99
N LEU A 402 3.48 -21.20 -33.11
CA LEU A 402 3.59 -20.47 -34.38
C LEU A 402 5.07 -20.35 -34.80
N PRO A 403 5.50 -20.98 -35.91
CA PRO A 403 6.89 -20.95 -36.33
C PRO A 403 7.26 -19.59 -36.92
N SER A 404 8.47 -19.11 -36.64
CA SER A 404 8.99 -17.86 -37.19
C SER A 404 9.62 -18.00 -38.59
N SER A 405 9.51 -19.17 -39.22
CA SER A 405 9.97 -19.49 -40.58
C SER A 405 9.09 -20.59 -41.19
N ASN A 406 9.08 -20.67 -42.53
CA ASN A 406 8.51 -21.80 -43.27
C ASN A 406 9.20 -23.13 -42.96
#